data_AF-A0A2M7WXI0-F1
#
_entry.id   AF-A0A2M7WXI0-F1
#
_cell.length_a   1.000
_cell.length_b   1.000
_cell.length_c   1.000
_cell.angle_alpha   90.00
_cell.angle_beta   90.00
_cell.angle_gamma   90.00
#
_symmetry.space_group_name_H-M   'P 1'
#
loop_
_entity.id
_entity.type
_entity.pdbx_description
1 polymer ?
#
loop_
_entity_poly.entity_id
_entity_poly.type
_entity_poly.pdbx_seq_one_letter_code
_entity_poly.pdbx_strand_id
1 'polypeptide(L)'
;MFCGCYIIKLTFLPSFHQENKPIPYSLETLSRLRQAGHKIFFVSCRQTAIKHHTLDWLKKYGFWEIASGVLHRDEWKLHLDFKREITQKLKLDFFIDDSLDHARYIASSTTTVFLLKKPWNQNDALPHVVRVKNWPAILNYFKRLVEHANKPLHPLKLSQLLKPHDTRFYR
;
A
#
# COMPACT_ATOMS: atom_id res chain seq x y z
N MET A 1 15.99 -4.85 27.69
CA MET A 1 16.85 -4.72 26.51
C MET A 1 16.56 -5.91 25.58
N PHE A 2 15.52 -5.83 24.75
CA PHE A 2 15.22 -6.89 23.78
C PHE A 2 16.19 -6.75 22.61
N CYS A 3 17.16 -7.66 22.55
CA CYS A 3 18.20 -7.69 21.53
C CYS A 3 17.57 -7.82 20.14
N GLY A 4 17.89 -6.89 19.22
CA GLY A 4 17.30 -6.80 17.87
C GLY A 4 17.40 -8.07 17.02
N CYS A 5 18.28 -9.02 17.40
CA CYS A 5 18.39 -10.33 16.76
C CYS A 5 17.11 -11.19 16.90
N TYR A 6 16.35 -11.03 18.00
CA TYR A 6 15.13 -11.79 18.24
C TYR A 6 13.94 -11.29 17.39
N ILE A 7 13.82 -9.98 17.20
CA ILE A 7 12.77 -9.38 16.35
C ILE A 7 12.94 -9.82 14.90
N ILE A 8 14.19 -9.84 14.40
CA ILE A 8 14.51 -10.33 13.06
C ILE A 8 14.04 -11.80 12.92
N LYS A 9 14.40 -12.69 13.85
CA LYS A 9 13.94 -14.10 13.85
C LYS A 9 12.42 -14.24 13.87
N LEU A 10 11.70 -13.45 14.67
CA LEU A 10 10.23 -13.50 14.74
C LEU A 10 9.58 -13.08 13.41
N THR A 11 10.13 -12.10 12.69
CA THR A 11 9.61 -11.72 11.36
C THR A 11 9.84 -12.77 10.26
N PHE A 12 10.66 -13.79 10.51
CA PHE A 12 10.78 -14.95 9.62
C PHE A 12 9.88 -16.13 10.03
N LEU A 13 9.26 -16.08 11.21
CA LEU A 13 8.30 -17.09 11.61
C LEU A 13 6.98 -16.90 10.85
N PRO A 14 6.49 -17.92 10.13
CA PRO A 14 5.21 -17.86 9.44
C PRO A 14 4.02 -17.48 10.30
N SER A 15 3.96 -18.02 11.52
CA SER A 15 2.87 -17.83 12.48
C SER A 15 2.69 -16.36 12.85
N PHE A 16 3.79 -15.61 12.96
CA PHE A 16 3.76 -14.17 13.25
C PHE A 16 2.97 -13.37 12.20
N HIS A 17 2.96 -13.82 10.94
CA HIS A 17 2.27 -13.09 9.86
C HIS A 17 0.86 -13.60 9.56
N GLN A 18 0.59 -14.89 9.79
CA GLN A 18 -0.71 -15.50 9.47
C GLN A 18 -1.85 -15.08 10.41
N GLU A 19 -1.51 -14.69 11.64
CA GLU A 19 -2.48 -14.29 12.67
C GLU A 19 -2.85 -12.79 12.63
N ASN A 20 -2.06 -11.98 11.90
CA ASN A 20 -2.29 -10.54 11.82
C ASN A 20 -3.59 -10.24 11.07
N LYS A 21 -4.48 -9.47 11.70
CA LYS A 21 -5.68 -8.95 11.04
C LYS A 21 -5.31 -7.83 10.05
N PRO A 22 -6.04 -7.69 8.94
CA PRO A 22 -5.89 -6.54 8.05
C PRO A 22 -6.11 -5.23 8.80
N ILE A 23 -5.40 -4.19 8.40
CA ILE A 23 -5.65 -2.84 8.90
C ILE A 23 -7.08 -2.44 8.49
N PRO A 24 -7.90 -1.85 9.40
CA PRO A 24 -9.26 -1.46 9.08
C PRO A 24 -9.36 -0.65 7.77
N TYR A 25 -10.39 -0.97 6.98
CA TYR A 25 -10.72 -0.34 5.69
C TYR A 25 -9.70 -0.51 4.56
N SER A 26 -8.61 -1.25 4.77
CA SER A 26 -7.59 -1.48 3.73
C SER A 26 -8.14 -2.24 2.53
N LEU A 27 -8.82 -3.37 2.77
CA LEU A 27 -9.45 -4.16 1.71
C LEU A 27 -10.48 -3.33 0.95
N GLU A 28 -11.39 -2.68 1.68
CA GLU A 28 -12.44 -1.85 1.07
C GLU A 28 -11.85 -0.74 0.17
N THR A 29 -10.80 -0.06 0.66
CA THR A 29 -10.11 0.98 -0.09
C THR A 29 -9.50 0.44 -1.37
N LEU A 30 -8.73 -0.65 -1.28
CA LEU A 30 -8.09 -1.24 -2.46
C LEU A 30 -9.12 -1.83 -3.44
N SER A 31 -10.21 -2.42 -2.94
CA SER A 31 -11.32 -2.93 -3.76
C SER A 31 -12.00 -1.81 -4.55
N ARG A 32 -12.25 -0.65 -3.92
CA ARG A 32 -12.82 0.52 -4.62
C ARG A 32 -11.86 1.06 -5.68
N LEU A 33 -10.55 1.11 -5.41
CA LEU A 33 -9.55 1.49 -6.41
C LEU A 33 -9.50 0.47 -7.56
N ARG A 34 -9.56 -0.83 -7.26
CA ARG A 34 -9.61 -1.90 -8.27
C ARG A 34 -10.86 -1.79 -9.15
N GLN A 35 -12.02 -1.56 -8.56
CA GLN A 35 -13.28 -1.31 -9.26
C GLN A 35 -13.22 -0.05 -10.13
N ALA A 36 -12.47 0.96 -9.68
CA ALA A 36 -12.15 2.15 -10.45
C ALA A 36 -11.05 1.91 -11.52
N GLY A 37 -10.76 0.65 -11.89
CA GLY A 37 -9.85 0.34 -12.99
C GLY A 37 -8.35 0.36 -12.66
N HIS A 38 -7.97 0.65 -11.41
CA HIS A 38 -6.56 0.60 -11.02
C HIS A 38 -6.04 -0.85 -10.97
N LYS A 39 -4.76 -1.02 -11.32
CA LYS A 39 -4.02 -2.26 -11.07
C LYS A 39 -3.42 -2.20 -9.66
N ILE A 40 -3.57 -3.28 -8.89
CA ILE A 40 -3.11 -3.34 -7.50
C ILE A 40 -1.98 -4.35 -7.39
N PHE A 41 -0.79 -3.91 -6.99
CA PHE A 41 0.36 -4.78 -6.77
C PHE A 41 0.71 -4.81 -5.29
N PHE A 42 0.89 -6.00 -4.72
CA PHE A 42 1.42 -6.18 -3.37
C PHE A 42 2.92 -6.40 -3.45
N VAL A 43 3.70 -5.43 -2.94
CA VAL A 43 5.17 -5.46 -2.99
C VAL A 43 5.73 -5.66 -1.58
N SER A 44 6.28 -6.84 -1.31
CA SER A 44 6.75 -7.23 0.01
C SER A 44 8.26 -7.45 0.03
N CYS A 45 8.98 -6.83 0.98
CA CYS A 45 10.41 -7.10 1.20
C CYS A 45 10.68 -8.47 1.84
N ARG A 46 9.62 -9.22 2.17
CA ARG A 46 9.73 -10.60 2.64
C ARG A 46 10.37 -11.47 1.56
N GLN A 47 11.20 -12.41 1.99
CA GLN A 47 11.86 -13.38 1.12
C GLN A 47 10.83 -14.30 0.45
N THR A 48 11.20 -14.81 -0.72
CA THR A 48 10.38 -15.75 -1.52
C THR A 48 10.04 -17.03 -0.76
N ALA A 49 10.89 -17.48 0.17
CA ALA A 49 10.63 -18.64 1.04
C ALA A 49 9.28 -18.57 1.78
N ILE A 50 8.84 -17.37 2.18
CA ILE A 50 7.56 -17.15 2.89
C ILE A 50 6.44 -16.62 1.98
N LYS A 51 6.60 -16.76 0.65
CA LYS A 51 5.61 -16.35 -0.33
C LYS A 51 4.28 -17.05 -0.12
N HIS A 52 4.29 -18.36 0.09
CA HIS A 52 3.07 -19.15 0.29
C HIS A 52 2.22 -18.64 1.47
N HIS A 53 2.83 -18.36 2.63
CA HIS A 53 2.13 -17.75 3.76
C HIS A 53 1.51 -16.38 3.43
N THR A 54 2.20 -15.58 2.61
CA THR A 54 1.65 -14.30 2.14
C THR A 54 0.42 -14.53 1.25
N LEU A 55 0.48 -15.51 0.34
CA LEU A 55 -0.64 -15.84 -0.54
C LEU A 55 -1.85 -16.37 0.24
N ASP A 56 -1.62 -17.23 1.23
CA ASP A 56 -2.69 -17.76 2.07
C ASP A 56 -3.36 -16.66 2.89
N TRP A 57 -2.56 -15.72 3.42
CA TRP A 57 -3.08 -14.54 4.10
C TRP A 57 -3.93 -13.66 3.17
N LEU A 58 -3.45 -13.41 1.95
CA LEU A 58 -4.20 -12.61 0.96
C LEU A 58 -5.52 -13.29 0.56
N LYS A 59 -5.54 -14.62 0.41
CA LYS A 59 -6.75 -15.39 0.12
C LYS A 59 -7.73 -15.35 1.29
N LYS A 60 -7.25 -15.65 2.50
CA LYS A 60 -8.04 -15.67 3.74
C LYS A 60 -8.80 -14.36 3.97
N TYR A 61 -8.18 -13.23 3.65
CA TYR A 61 -8.77 -11.90 3.85
C TYR A 61 -9.31 -11.24 2.58
N GLY A 62 -9.41 -11.97 1.46
CA GLY A 62 -10.04 -11.47 0.22
C GLY A 62 -9.21 -10.48 -0.62
N PHE A 63 -7.94 -10.24 -0.28
CA PHE A 63 -7.05 -9.39 -1.08
C PHE A 63 -6.56 -10.05 -2.36
N TRP A 64 -6.58 -11.40 -2.41
CA TRP A 64 -6.15 -12.15 -3.58
C TRP A 64 -6.95 -11.77 -4.84
N GLU A 65 -8.28 -11.62 -4.70
CA GLU A 65 -9.20 -11.33 -5.81
C GLU A 65 -8.96 -9.97 -6.47
N ILE A 66 -8.36 -9.02 -5.75
CA ILE A 66 -8.06 -7.68 -6.26
C ILE A 66 -6.61 -7.52 -6.71
N ALA A 67 -5.76 -8.52 -6.47
CA ALA A 67 -4.34 -8.48 -6.80
C ALA A 67 -4.12 -8.59 -8.31
N SER A 68 -3.40 -7.63 -8.88
CA SER A 68 -2.81 -7.70 -10.22
C SER A 68 -1.41 -8.35 -10.20
N GLY A 69 -0.79 -8.42 -9.02
CA GLY A 69 0.46 -9.16 -8.81
C GLY A 69 0.90 -9.12 -7.35
N VAL A 70 1.63 -10.16 -6.93
CA VAL A 70 2.24 -10.27 -5.60
C VAL A 70 3.73 -10.54 -5.79
N LEU A 71 4.54 -9.60 -5.32
CA LEU A 71 5.98 -9.51 -5.58
C LEU A 71 6.74 -9.62 -4.27
N HIS A 72 7.70 -10.54 -4.24
CA HIS A 72 8.57 -10.82 -3.09
C HIS A 72 10.01 -10.52 -3.46
N ARG A 73 10.79 -10.15 -2.45
CA ARG A 73 12.20 -9.82 -2.60
C ARG A 73 13.02 -11.11 -2.69
N ASP A 74 13.95 -11.13 -3.64
CA ASP A 74 14.98 -12.18 -3.70
C ASP A 74 15.95 -12.05 -2.52
N GLU A 75 16.47 -13.16 -2.02
CA GLU A 75 17.22 -13.22 -0.75
C GLU A 75 18.40 -12.24 -0.66
N TRP A 76 19.06 -12.00 -1.79
CA TRP A 76 20.29 -11.19 -1.89
C TRP A 76 20.06 -9.69 -2.10
N LYS A 77 18.82 -9.27 -2.37
CA LYS A 77 18.53 -7.90 -2.79
C LYS A 77 18.21 -7.02 -1.59
N LEU A 78 18.66 -5.77 -1.52
CA LEU A 78 18.29 -4.86 -0.42
C LEU A 78 16.81 -4.45 -0.45
N HIS A 79 16.23 -4.16 0.73
CA HIS A 79 14.80 -3.85 0.89
C HIS A 79 14.38 -2.63 0.07
N LEU A 80 15.15 -1.55 0.19
CA LEU A 80 14.90 -0.27 -0.49
C LEU A 80 15.02 -0.40 -2.01
N ASP A 81 16.09 -1.05 -2.47
CA ASP A 81 16.35 -1.24 -3.90
C ASP A 81 15.29 -2.10 -4.56
N PHE A 82 14.83 -3.15 -3.88
CA PHE A 82 13.75 -3.99 -4.39
C PHE A 82 12.47 -3.18 -4.67
N LYS A 83 11.98 -2.44 -3.67
CA LYS A 83 10.73 -1.68 -3.84
C LYS A 83 10.87 -0.58 -4.90
N ARG A 84 11.99 0.15 -4.91
CA ARG A 84 12.25 1.18 -5.91
C ARG A 84 12.30 0.60 -7.32
N GLU A 85 12.99 -0.51 -7.51
CA GLU A 85 13.08 -1.15 -8.82
C GLU A 85 11.72 -1.66 -9.30
N ILE A 86 10.91 -2.27 -8.42
CA ILE A 86 9.55 -2.69 -8.77
C ILE A 86 8.70 -1.50 -9.19
N THR A 87 8.76 -0.39 -8.45
CA THR A 87 8.05 0.85 -8.80
C THR A 87 8.45 1.35 -10.18
N GLN A 88 9.75 1.36 -10.49
CA GLN A 88 10.26 1.80 -11.80
C GLN A 88 9.87 0.83 -12.93
N LYS A 89 10.05 -0.48 -12.73
CA LYS A 89 9.72 -1.52 -13.72
C LYS A 89 8.24 -1.52 -14.08
N LEU A 90 7.37 -1.37 -13.09
CA LEU A 90 5.92 -1.35 -13.28
C LEU A 90 5.37 0.03 -13.60
N LYS A 91 6.20 1.08 -13.54
CA LYS A 91 5.81 2.49 -13.70
C LYS A 91 4.62 2.87 -12.83
N LEU A 92 4.72 2.58 -11.52
CA LEU A 92 3.62 2.83 -10.59
C LEU A 92 3.43 4.34 -10.36
N ASP A 93 2.20 4.82 -10.56
CA ASP A 93 1.82 6.21 -10.26
C ASP A 93 1.76 6.49 -8.75
N PHE A 94 1.38 5.47 -7.98
CA PHE A 94 1.16 5.56 -6.54
C PHE A 94 1.81 4.39 -5.79
N PHE A 95 2.35 4.66 -4.61
CA PHE A 95 2.87 3.65 -3.67
C PHE A 95 2.32 3.90 -2.28
N ILE A 96 2.00 2.85 -1.51
CA ILE A 96 1.45 2.98 -0.14
C ILE A 96 2.37 2.25 0.81
N ASP A 97 2.89 2.96 1.81
CA ASP A 97 3.81 2.40 2.82
C ASP A 97 3.70 3.19 4.13
N ASP A 98 4.25 2.65 5.21
CA ASP A 98 4.35 3.32 6.50
C ASP A 98 5.80 3.64 6.92
N SER A 99 6.78 3.20 6.14
CA SER A 99 8.20 3.54 6.31
C SER A 99 8.53 4.89 5.67
N LEU A 100 9.11 5.80 6.46
CA LEU A 100 9.61 7.09 5.98
C LEU A 100 10.77 6.90 4.98
N ASP A 101 11.62 5.90 5.20
CA ASP A 101 12.75 5.60 4.31
C ASP A 101 12.28 5.07 2.95
N HIS A 102 11.26 4.21 2.94
CA HIS A 102 10.63 3.77 1.69
C HIS A 102 10.04 4.98 0.96
N ALA A 103 9.32 5.86 1.67
CA ALA A 103 8.75 7.04 1.05
C ALA A 103 9.82 7.95 0.45
N ARG A 104 10.91 8.23 1.18
CA ARG A 104 12.02 9.05 0.69
C ARG A 104 12.71 8.47 -0.55
N TYR A 105 12.87 7.14 -0.60
CA TYR A 105 13.61 6.48 -1.67
C TYR A 105 12.77 6.18 -2.92
N ILE A 106 11.45 6.03 -2.76
CA ILE A 106 10.51 5.67 -3.85
C ILE A 106 9.88 6.92 -4.47
N ALA A 107 9.60 7.95 -3.68
CA ALA A 107 8.94 9.15 -4.15
C ALA A 107 9.74 9.83 -5.28
N SER A 108 9.05 10.18 -6.35
CA SER A 108 9.65 10.80 -7.53
C SER A 108 8.59 11.60 -8.29
N SER A 109 8.99 12.31 -9.34
CA SER A 109 8.07 13.06 -10.20
C SER A 109 6.98 12.21 -10.83
N THR A 110 7.20 10.89 -10.98
CA THR A 110 6.25 9.94 -11.57
C THR A 110 5.56 9.04 -10.55
N THR A 111 5.99 9.05 -9.29
CA THR A 111 5.43 8.18 -8.25
C THR A 111 5.16 8.98 -6.98
N THR A 112 3.87 9.10 -6.65
CA THR A 112 3.42 9.67 -5.38
C THR A 112 3.35 8.60 -4.31
N VAL A 113 3.98 8.82 -3.15
CA VAL A 113 3.90 7.89 -2.02
C VAL A 113 2.85 8.36 -1.01
N PHE A 114 1.83 7.54 -0.76
CA PHE A 114 0.95 7.69 0.39
C PHE A 114 1.62 7.11 1.64
N LEU A 115 2.11 7.99 2.51
CA LEU A 115 2.73 7.61 3.77
C LEU A 115 1.68 7.52 4.89
N LEU A 116 1.33 6.30 5.30
CA LEU A 116 0.37 6.09 6.39
C LEU A 116 0.95 6.63 7.70
N LYS A 117 0.23 7.55 8.37
CA LYS A 117 0.68 8.21 9.59
C LYS A 117 0.93 7.18 10.70
N LYS A 118 2.15 7.14 11.24
CA LYS A 118 2.57 6.30 12.35
C LYS A 118 3.51 7.04 13.29
N PRO A 119 3.58 6.72 14.60
CA PRO A 119 4.44 7.43 15.55
C PRO A 119 5.90 7.58 15.10
N TRP A 120 6.45 6.57 14.42
CA TRP A 120 7.85 6.55 13.95
C TRP A 120 8.13 7.36 12.67
N ASN A 121 7.11 7.87 11.97
CA ASN A 121 7.30 8.55 10.69
C ASN A 121 6.92 10.03 10.70
N GLN A 122 6.79 10.69 11.86
CA GLN A 122 6.22 12.04 12.00
C GLN A 122 7.08 13.19 11.46
N ASN A 123 8.35 12.94 11.19
CA ASN A 123 9.29 13.98 10.76
C ASN A 123 9.23 14.19 9.23
N ASP A 124 9.76 15.33 8.80
CA ASP A 124 10.06 15.72 7.42
C ASP A 124 8.88 15.84 6.45
N ALA A 125 8.77 17.01 5.83
CA ALA A 125 8.02 17.18 4.60
C ALA A 125 8.89 16.69 3.43
N LEU A 126 8.36 15.78 2.63
CA LEU A 126 9.06 15.22 1.47
C LEU A 126 8.28 15.52 0.18
N PRO A 127 8.96 15.89 -0.92
CA PRO A 127 8.31 16.09 -2.20
C PRO A 127 7.70 14.77 -2.69
N HIS A 128 6.55 14.85 -3.36
CA HIS A 128 5.82 13.69 -3.88
C HIS A 128 5.39 12.66 -2.81
N VAL A 129 5.38 13.04 -1.53
CA VAL A 129 4.87 12.22 -0.43
C VAL A 129 3.62 12.87 0.14
N VAL A 130 2.53 12.11 0.18
CA VAL A 130 1.25 12.53 0.76
C VAL A 130 1.02 11.73 2.04
N ARG A 131 1.13 12.39 3.19
CA ARG A 131 0.87 11.75 4.47
C ARG A 131 -0.63 11.59 4.71
N VAL A 132 -1.08 10.36 4.97
CA VAL A 132 -2.50 10.02 5.14
C VAL A 132 -2.76 9.40 6.51
N LYS A 133 -3.84 9.81 7.19
CA LYS A 133 -4.16 9.34 8.55
C LYS A 133 -4.61 7.87 8.60
N ASN A 134 -5.25 7.39 7.53
CA ASN A 134 -5.83 6.07 7.43
C ASN A 134 -6.12 5.72 5.96
N TRP A 135 -6.57 4.49 5.72
CA TRP A 135 -6.90 3.99 4.38
C TRP A 135 -8.00 4.81 3.65
N PRO A 136 -9.14 5.18 4.29
CA PRO A 136 -10.16 5.99 3.63
C PRO A 136 -9.67 7.36 3.13
N ALA A 137 -8.67 7.95 3.79
CA ALA A 137 -8.08 9.21 3.35
C ALA A 137 -7.42 9.12 1.95
N ILE A 138 -6.98 7.93 1.54
CA ILE A 138 -6.44 7.67 0.20
C ILE A 138 -7.56 7.84 -0.84
N LEU A 139 -8.74 7.25 -0.62
CA LEU A 139 -9.89 7.42 -1.53
C LEU A 139 -10.30 8.89 -1.66
N ASN A 140 -10.29 9.63 -0.55
CA ASN A 140 -10.62 11.05 -0.57
C ASN A 140 -9.60 11.86 -1.38
N TYR A 141 -8.33 11.44 -1.40
CA TYR A 141 -7.33 12.06 -2.27
C TYR A 141 -7.65 11.82 -3.75
N PHE A 142 -7.98 10.59 -4.15
CA PHE A 142 -8.37 10.29 -5.53
C PHE A 142 -9.64 11.04 -5.96
N LYS A 143 -10.64 11.16 -5.08
CA LYS A 143 -11.85 11.95 -5.36
C LYS A 143 -11.51 13.41 -5.67
N ARG A 144 -10.67 14.04 -4.85
CA ARG A 144 -10.21 15.41 -5.08
C ARG A 144 -9.43 15.56 -6.38
N LEU A 145 -8.56 14.60 -6.72
CA LEU A 145 -7.86 14.63 -8.02
C LEU A 145 -8.84 14.65 -9.18
N VAL A 146 -9.92 13.87 -9.13
CA VAL A 146 -10.96 13.85 -10.17
C VAL A 146 -11.74 15.16 -10.20
N GLU A 147 -12.12 15.70 -9.05
CA GLU A 147 -12.87 16.96 -8.94
C GLU A 147 -12.06 18.16 -9.46
N HIS A 148 -10.75 18.22 -9.20
CA HIS A 148 -9.88 19.30 -9.65
C HIS A 148 -9.42 19.16 -11.11
N ALA A 149 -9.50 17.98 -11.72
CA ALA A 149 -8.90 17.74 -13.03
C ALA A 149 -9.64 18.37 -14.22
N ASN A 150 -10.95 18.68 -14.15
CA ASN A 150 -11.77 19.16 -15.29
C ASN A 150 -11.46 18.48 -16.66
N LYS A 151 -10.94 17.25 -16.65
CA LYS A 151 -10.57 16.42 -17.80
C LYS A 151 -10.86 14.96 -17.45
N PRO A 152 -11.43 14.17 -18.38
CA PRO A 152 -11.78 12.79 -18.11
C PRO A 152 -10.50 11.96 -18.02
N LEU A 153 -10.17 11.50 -16.82
CA LEU A 153 -9.54 10.17 -16.72
C LEU A 153 -10.50 9.17 -17.35
N HIS A 154 -9.95 8.18 -18.06
CA HIS A 154 -10.65 7.09 -18.75
C HIS A 154 -12.00 6.80 -18.08
N PRO A 155 -13.14 6.89 -18.79
CA PRO A 155 -14.44 7.24 -18.22
C PRO A 155 -14.84 6.31 -17.06
N LEU A 156 -14.53 6.74 -15.85
CA LEU A 156 -15.02 6.13 -14.63
C LEU A 156 -16.22 6.94 -14.18
N LYS A 157 -17.32 6.25 -13.95
CA LYS A 157 -18.49 6.86 -13.32
C LYS A 157 -18.09 7.18 -11.88
N LEU A 158 -17.90 8.47 -11.58
CA LEU A 158 -17.65 9.06 -10.25
C LEU A 158 -18.55 8.43 -9.15
N SER A 159 -19.75 7.96 -9.53
CA SER A 159 -20.67 7.22 -8.68
C SER A 159 -20.09 5.95 -8.02
N GLN A 160 -19.07 5.30 -8.60
CA GLN A 160 -18.45 4.10 -8.04
C GLN A 160 -17.47 4.41 -6.90
N LEU A 161 -16.78 5.56 -6.94
CA LEU A 161 -15.94 6.05 -5.83
C LEU A 161 -16.78 6.67 -4.71
N LEU A 162 -17.96 7.21 -5.07
CA LEU A 162 -18.83 7.98 -4.19
C LEU A 162 -19.92 7.17 -3.48
N LYS A 163 -20.13 5.87 -3.75
CA LYS A 163 -21.17 5.10 -3.03
C LYS A 163 -20.99 5.24 -1.51
N PRO A 164 -21.95 5.86 -0.80
CA PRO A 164 -21.90 5.97 0.63
C PRO A 164 -22.46 4.67 1.21
N HIS A 165 -21.57 3.82 1.68
CA HIS A 165 -21.93 2.91 2.76
C HIS A 165 -21.25 3.47 3.99
N ASP A 166 -22.05 4.17 4.79
CA ASP A 166 -21.75 4.69 6.12
C ASP A 166 -21.09 6.09 6.19
N THR A 167 -21.90 7.08 6.55
CA THR A 167 -21.50 8.49 6.76
C THR A 167 -20.75 8.72 8.08
N ARG A 168 -20.58 7.69 8.93
CA ARG A 168 -19.80 7.79 10.17
C ARG A 168 -18.29 7.98 9.94
N PHE A 169 -17.80 7.83 8.71
CA PHE A 169 -16.37 7.89 8.38
C PHE A 169 -15.79 9.30 8.14
N TYR A 170 -16.62 10.34 8.18
CA TYR A 170 -16.20 11.72 7.92
C TYR A 170 -16.06 12.58 9.20
N ARG A 171 -16.16 11.99 10.39
CA ARG A 171 -15.84 12.65 11.66
C ARG A 171 -14.42 12.28 12.13
#